data_AF-A0A6I9T4D8-F1
#
_entry.id   AF-A0A6I9T4D8-F1
#
_cell.length_a   1.000
_cell.length_b   1.000
_cell.length_c   1.000
_cell.angle_alpha   90.00
_cell.angle_beta   90.00
_cell.angle_gamma   90.00
#
_symmetry.space_group_name_H-M   'P 1'
#
loop_
_entity.id
_entity.type
_entity.pdbx_description
1 polymer ?
#
loop_
_entity_poly.entity_id
_entity_poly.type
_entity_poly.pdbx_seq_one_letter_code
_entity_poly.pdbx_strand_id
1 'polypeptide(L)'
;MVAPSICTLFLDFRALVNEPNSFLAMLSGEPTIVDAAAAIVTRNPKAMIRLYSTGAFYFALAYPGSNLLSIHQFFSVTHVYQAFHGGEEAAVSSSLPLGKRSVLGGLLPESLLYVLERSGQVAFAAAMVSDSDTPEIIWTHKMRAENLICQHLGDFPQKLSQHRHSLYDYAPMPPVTYPELKDEMWCHRYYLRNLCDEIRFPNWPIVEHVEFLQSLLVMWREELTRRPMDLSEEEACKILEISIDELSRDDAPKKPSFESVEEIPNISKQIEYIDEEKLMRQYRTLAMKYHPDKNPEGREKFLAVQKAYECL
;
A
#
# COMPACT_ATOMS: atom_id res chain seq x y z
N MET A 1 3.41 -7.39 34.89
CA MET A 1 2.02 -7.32 35.37
C MET A 1 1.12 -7.70 34.21
N VAL A 2 0.50 -8.87 34.30
CA VAL A 2 -0.21 -9.55 33.21
C VAL A 2 -1.57 -8.87 32.99
N ALA A 3 -1.80 -8.32 31.80
CA ALA A 3 -3.11 -7.80 31.42
C ALA A 3 -4.08 -8.99 31.21
N PRO A 4 -5.32 -8.92 31.72
CA PRO A 4 -6.28 -10.01 31.59
C PRO A 4 -6.70 -10.22 30.12
N SER A 5 -6.71 -11.50 29.72
CA SER A 5 -6.78 -12.02 28.36
C SER A 5 -7.92 -11.47 27.50
N ILE A 6 -7.56 -11.03 26.29
CA ILE A 6 -8.45 -10.80 25.14
C ILE A 6 -9.23 -12.10 24.75
N CYS A 7 -8.75 -13.26 25.21
CA CYS A 7 -9.30 -14.60 24.90
C CYS A 7 -10.77 -14.83 25.29
N THR A 8 -11.33 -14.14 26.29
CA THR A 8 -12.59 -14.61 26.89
C THR A 8 -13.87 -14.18 26.15
N LEU A 9 -13.78 -13.34 25.10
CA LEU A 9 -14.96 -12.85 24.36
C LEU A 9 -15.05 -13.32 22.90
N PHE A 10 -14.04 -14.00 22.36
CA PHE A 10 -14.06 -14.55 20.99
C PHE A 10 -14.60 -15.99 20.91
N LEU A 11 -15.21 -16.51 21.98
CA LEU A 11 -15.57 -17.92 22.11
C LEU A 11 -16.83 -18.37 21.35
N ASP A 12 -17.57 -17.48 20.68
CA ASP A 12 -18.61 -17.88 19.72
C ASP A 12 -18.06 -17.88 18.28
N PHE A 13 -17.12 -18.80 18.03
CA PHE A 13 -16.44 -19.02 16.75
C PHE A 13 -17.37 -19.25 15.54
N ARG A 14 -18.65 -19.58 15.77
CA ARG A 14 -19.64 -19.82 14.71
C ARG A 14 -20.33 -18.54 14.22
N ALA A 15 -20.34 -17.48 15.04
CA ALA A 15 -20.89 -16.16 14.69
C ALA A 15 -19.86 -15.24 14.01
N LEU A 16 -18.56 -15.53 14.16
CA LEU A 16 -17.44 -14.74 13.60
C LEU A 16 -17.40 -14.71 12.06
N VAL A 17 -18.03 -15.66 11.38
CA VAL A 17 -17.94 -15.81 9.91
C VAL A 17 -18.72 -14.71 9.16
N ASN A 18 -19.62 -14.00 9.84
CA ASN A 18 -20.49 -12.96 9.26
C ASN A 18 -20.32 -11.58 9.91
N GLU A 19 -19.47 -11.44 10.93
CA GLU A 19 -19.31 -10.19 11.68
C GLU A 19 -17.98 -9.51 11.31
N PRO A 20 -17.96 -8.20 11.03
CA PRO A 20 -16.75 -7.45 10.66
C PRO A 20 -15.65 -7.44 11.75
N ASN A 21 -15.94 -7.99 12.93
CA ASN A 21 -15.05 -8.02 14.09
C ASN A 21 -14.04 -9.19 14.09
N SER A 22 -14.19 -10.20 13.24
CA SER A 22 -13.27 -11.35 13.18
C SER A 22 -11.83 -10.95 12.85
N PHE A 23 -11.65 -9.87 12.09
CA PHE A 23 -10.34 -9.39 11.64
C PHE A 23 -9.62 -8.57 12.71
N LEU A 24 -10.37 -7.94 13.62
CA LEU A 24 -9.81 -7.22 14.77
C LEU A 24 -9.02 -8.16 15.69
N ALA A 25 -9.31 -9.46 15.65
CA ALA A 25 -8.56 -10.48 16.36
C ALA A 25 -7.07 -10.54 15.93
N MET A 26 -6.73 -10.12 14.71
CA MET A 26 -5.34 -10.01 14.25
C MET A 26 -4.55 -8.94 15.01
N LEU A 27 -5.22 -7.91 15.53
CA LEU A 27 -4.61 -6.87 16.36
C LEU A 27 -4.35 -7.32 17.81
N SER A 28 -4.80 -8.52 18.20
CA SER A 28 -4.56 -9.04 19.55
C SER A 28 -3.07 -9.31 19.84
N GLY A 29 -2.25 -9.49 18.80
CA GLY A 29 -0.85 -9.86 18.93
C GLY A 29 -0.61 -11.33 19.28
N GLU A 30 -1.65 -12.06 19.71
CA GLU A 30 -1.54 -13.43 20.20
C GLU A 30 -1.44 -14.43 19.03
N PRO A 31 -0.34 -15.20 18.90
CA PRO A 31 -0.09 -16.08 17.76
C PRO A 31 -1.25 -17.01 17.41
N THR A 32 -1.81 -17.70 18.41
CA THR A 32 -2.89 -18.67 18.22
C THR A 32 -4.18 -18.05 17.70
N ILE A 33 -4.49 -16.82 18.13
CA ILE A 33 -5.67 -16.08 17.70
C ILE A 33 -5.48 -15.58 16.28
N VAL A 34 -4.29 -15.06 15.96
CA VAL A 34 -3.96 -14.57 14.62
C VAL A 34 -3.98 -15.71 13.60
N ASP A 35 -3.42 -16.87 13.94
CA ASP A 35 -3.48 -18.07 13.10
C ASP A 35 -4.93 -18.50 12.83
N ALA A 36 -5.76 -18.55 13.88
CA ALA A 36 -7.16 -18.90 13.74
C ALA A 36 -7.94 -17.88 12.89
N ALA A 37 -7.70 -16.58 13.10
CA ALA A 37 -8.31 -15.52 12.31
C ALA A 37 -7.93 -15.64 10.83
N ALA A 38 -6.65 -15.77 10.50
CA ALA A 38 -6.18 -15.95 9.13
C ALA A 38 -6.80 -17.19 8.45
N ALA A 39 -6.91 -18.31 9.18
CA ALA A 39 -7.48 -19.55 8.66
C ALA A 39 -9.01 -19.50 8.46
N ILE A 40 -9.75 -18.76 9.29
CA ILE A 40 -11.21 -18.65 9.15
C ILE A 40 -11.57 -17.84 7.91
N VAL A 41 -10.83 -16.77 7.64
CA VAL A 41 -11.11 -15.83 6.56
C VAL A 41 -10.98 -16.49 5.19
N THR A 42 -10.00 -17.38 5.04
CA THR A 42 -9.76 -18.11 3.78
C THR A 42 -10.86 -19.14 3.45
N ARG A 43 -11.78 -19.44 4.39
CA ARG A 43 -12.84 -20.45 4.21
C ARG A 43 -14.17 -19.89 3.67
N ASN A 44 -14.32 -18.58 3.53
CA ASN A 44 -15.56 -17.95 3.04
C ASN A 44 -15.31 -17.10 1.79
N PRO A 45 -15.42 -17.67 0.58
CA PRO A 45 -15.18 -16.96 -0.67
C PRO A 45 -16.08 -15.73 -0.88
N LYS A 46 -17.32 -15.74 -0.38
CA LYS A 46 -18.25 -14.61 -0.53
C LYS A 46 -17.82 -13.39 0.29
N ALA A 47 -17.32 -13.62 1.50
CA ALA A 47 -16.80 -12.55 2.35
C ALA A 47 -15.42 -12.04 1.88
N MET A 48 -14.65 -12.89 1.21
CA MET A 48 -13.29 -12.60 0.77
C MET A 48 -13.19 -11.45 -0.23
N ILE A 49 -14.21 -11.24 -1.08
CA ILE A 49 -14.19 -10.23 -2.15
C ILE A 49 -14.05 -8.80 -1.60
N ARG A 50 -14.61 -8.53 -0.42
CA ARG A 50 -14.62 -7.20 0.22
C ARG A 50 -13.76 -7.14 1.48
N LEU A 51 -12.87 -8.11 1.65
CA LEU A 51 -12.02 -8.23 2.81
C LEU A 51 -11.12 -6.99 3.00
N TYR A 52 -10.69 -6.34 1.91
CA TYR A 52 -9.92 -5.10 1.96
C TYR A 52 -10.59 -4.01 2.80
N SER A 53 -11.93 -3.89 2.73
CA SER A 53 -12.72 -2.89 3.45
C SER A 53 -12.80 -3.11 4.97
N THR A 54 -12.26 -4.23 5.48
CA THR A 54 -12.27 -4.55 6.91
C THR A 54 -10.97 -4.15 7.62
N GLY A 55 -9.95 -3.72 6.87
CA GLY A 55 -8.60 -3.45 7.41
C GLY A 55 -7.75 -4.71 7.64
N ALA A 56 -8.25 -5.91 7.31
CA ALA A 56 -7.54 -7.17 7.55
C ALA A 56 -6.10 -7.19 6.99
N PHE A 57 -5.86 -6.64 5.80
CA PHE A 57 -4.52 -6.55 5.21
C PHE A 57 -3.60 -5.62 6.01
N TYR A 58 -4.10 -4.50 6.51
CA TYR A 58 -3.33 -3.58 7.35
C TYR A 58 -3.00 -4.24 8.69
N PHE A 59 -3.96 -4.93 9.32
CA PHE A 59 -3.73 -5.61 10.59
C PHE A 59 -2.75 -6.77 10.45
N ALA A 60 -2.83 -7.52 9.36
CA ALA A 60 -1.93 -8.61 9.05
C ALA A 60 -0.50 -8.12 8.79
N LEU A 61 -0.32 -7.01 8.07
CA LEU A 61 0.99 -6.40 7.83
C LEU A 61 1.57 -5.71 9.09
N ALA A 62 0.72 -5.19 9.97
CA ALA A 62 1.13 -4.60 11.25
C ALA A 62 1.40 -5.65 12.35
N TYR A 63 1.21 -6.94 12.06
CA TYR A 63 1.36 -8.00 13.05
C TYR A 63 2.84 -8.19 13.46
N PRO A 64 3.20 -8.02 14.75
CA PRO A 64 4.60 -8.07 15.19
C PRO A 64 5.10 -9.49 15.53
N GLY A 65 4.25 -10.51 15.45
CA GLY A 65 4.61 -11.87 15.86
C GLY A 65 5.45 -12.63 14.83
N SER A 66 5.92 -13.82 15.22
CA SER A 66 6.83 -14.64 14.41
C SER A 66 6.14 -15.77 13.62
N ASN A 67 4.88 -16.10 13.95
CA ASN A 67 4.04 -17.09 13.26
C ASN A 67 3.47 -16.53 11.95
N LEU A 68 4.34 -16.03 11.08
CA LEU A 68 3.91 -15.31 9.89
C LEU A 68 3.37 -16.23 8.79
N LEU A 69 3.62 -17.54 8.85
CA LEU A 69 3.22 -18.48 7.80
C LEU A 69 1.70 -18.44 7.53
N SER A 70 0.88 -18.37 8.58
CA SER A 70 -0.58 -18.29 8.46
C SER A 70 -1.04 -16.99 7.78
N ILE A 71 -0.37 -15.86 8.10
CA ILE A 71 -0.60 -14.56 7.46
C ILE A 71 -0.21 -14.61 5.99
N HIS A 72 0.92 -15.23 5.67
CA HIS A 72 1.40 -15.35 4.30
C HIS A 72 0.52 -16.29 3.46
N GLN A 73 -0.01 -17.35 4.05
CA GLN A 73 -1.05 -18.17 3.43
C GLN A 73 -2.32 -17.36 3.18
N PHE A 74 -2.73 -16.57 4.16
CA PHE A 74 -3.84 -15.65 4.02
C PHE A 74 -3.63 -14.67 2.86
N PHE A 75 -2.46 -14.04 2.74
CA PHE A 75 -2.15 -13.17 1.61
C PHE A 75 -2.21 -13.92 0.28
N SER A 76 -1.54 -15.06 0.16
CA SER A 76 -1.49 -15.87 -1.07
C SER A 76 -2.88 -16.23 -1.60
N VAL A 77 -3.84 -16.52 -0.71
CA VAL A 77 -5.21 -16.87 -1.11
C VAL A 77 -6.07 -15.64 -1.44
N THR A 78 -5.81 -14.50 -0.81
CA THR A 78 -6.78 -13.40 -0.78
C THR A 78 -6.37 -12.16 -1.58
N HIS A 79 -5.08 -11.92 -1.82
CA HIS A 79 -4.60 -10.60 -2.26
C HIS A 79 -5.08 -10.19 -3.67
N VAL A 80 -5.26 -11.15 -4.58
CA VAL A 80 -5.82 -10.95 -5.94
C VAL A 80 -7.32 -11.22 -6.02
N TYR A 81 -7.95 -11.66 -4.94
CA TYR A 81 -9.39 -11.97 -4.91
C TYR A 81 -10.25 -10.76 -4.49
N GLN A 82 -9.61 -9.63 -4.20
CA GLN A 82 -10.28 -8.42 -3.72
C GLN A 82 -10.92 -7.65 -4.87
N ALA A 83 -12.16 -7.17 -4.69
CA ALA A 83 -12.79 -6.21 -5.60
C ALA A 83 -12.23 -4.78 -5.42
N PHE A 84 -10.90 -4.66 -5.39
CA PHE A 84 -10.13 -3.45 -5.17
C PHE A 84 -9.86 -2.74 -6.52
N HIS A 85 -9.81 -1.40 -6.53
CA HIS A 85 -9.49 -0.57 -7.72
C HIS A 85 -10.38 -0.71 -8.97
N GLY A 86 -11.56 -1.32 -8.88
CA GLY A 86 -12.50 -1.33 -10.01
C GLY A 86 -13.59 -2.40 -9.99
N GLY A 87 -13.87 -3.00 -8.83
CA GLY A 87 -14.79 -4.13 -8.73
C GLY A 87 -14.14 -5.44 -9.19
N GLU A 88 -14.96 -6.49 -9.37
CA GLU A 88 -14.49 -7.83 -9.79
C GLU A 88 -13.71 -7.81 -11.12
N GLU A 89 -14.01 -6.86 -12.03
CA GLU A 89 -13.35 -6.79 -13.34
C GLU A 89 -11.85 -6.41 -13.26
N ALA A 90 -11.45 -5.59 -12.27
CA ALA A 90 -10.05 -5.18 -12.12
C ALA A 90 -9.15 -6.31 -11.57
N ALA A 91 -9.69 -7.14 -10.67
CA ALA A 91 -9.01 -8.30 -10.11
C ALA A 91 -8.77 -9.41 -11.15
N VAL A 92 -9.71 -9.58 -12.07
CA VAL A 92 -9.74 -10.65 -13.08
C VAL A 92 -9.07 -10.23 -14.39
N SER A 93 -8.83 -8.94 -14.61
CA SER A 93 -8.18 -8.45 -15.83
C SER A 93 -6.71 -8.86 -15.91
N SER A 94 -6.40 -9.83 -16.77
CA SER A 94 -5.02 -10.27 -17.04
C SER A 94 -4.15 -9.21 -17.75
N SER A 95 -4.75 -8.10 -18.18
CA SER A 95 -4.03 -7.02 -18.88
C SER A 95 -3.35 -6.01 -17.96
N LEU A 96 -3.68 -6.02 -16.66
CA LEU A 96 -3.08 -5.10 -15.68
C LEU A 96 -1.87 -5.74 -14.97
N PRO A 97 -0.82 -4.97 -14.65
CA PRO A 97 0.30 -5.44 -13.83
C PRO A 97 -0.16 -5.95 -12.46
N LEU A 98 0.60 -6.89 -11.88
CA LEU A 98 0.28 -7.51 -10.59
C LEU A 98 0.07 -6.49 -9.46
N GLY A 99 0.89 -5.44 -9.40
CA GLY A 99 0.74 -4.37 -8.42
C GLY A 99 -0.62 -3.66 -8.46
N LYS A 100 -1.24 -3.56 -9.65
CA LYS A 100 -2.58 -2.95 -9.81
C LYS A 100 -3.74 -3.93 -9.56
N ARG A 101 -3.46 -5.24 -9.63
CA ARG A 101 -4.46 -6.31 -9.39
C ARG A 101 -4.50 -6.76 -7.94
N SER A 102 -3.39 -6.62 -7.23
CA SER A 102 -3.23 -7.02 -5.84
C SER A 102 -3.59 -5.87 -4.90
N VAL A 103 -4.39 -6.14 -3.86
CA VAL A 103 -4.60 -5.17 -2.77
C VAL A 103 -3.31 -4.78 -2.05
N LEU A 104 -2.30 -5.65 -2.12
CA LEU A 104 -0.99 -5.43 -1.53
C LEU A 104 -0.07 -4.57 -2.41
N GLY A 105 -0.42 -4.30 -3.67
CA GLY A 105 0.47 -3.58 -4.59
C GLY A 105 0.61 -2.08 -4.33
N GLY A 106 -0.31 -1.49 -3.58
CA GLY A 106 -0.10 -0.16 -3.00
C GLY A 106 0.60 -0.17 -1.64
N LEU A 107 0.94 -1.35 -1.09
CA LEU A 107 1.44 -1.50 0.28
C LEU A 107 2.82 -2.13 0.36
N LEU A 108 3.20 -2.96 -0.62
CA LEU A 108 4.44 -3.71 -0.66
C LEU A 108 5.09 -3.57 -2.05
N PRO A 109 6.43 -3.62 -2.13
CA PRO A 109 7.15 -3.65 -3.40
C PRO A 109 6.72 -4.82 -4.30
N GLU A 110 6.74 -4.60 -5.62
CA GLU A 110 6.38 -5.58 -6.64
C GLU A 110 7.25 -6.85 -6.57
N SER A 111 8.50 -6.72 -6.14
CA SER A 111 9.41 -7.85 -5.94
C SER A 111 8.86 -8.84 -4.92
N LEU A 112 8.31 -8.36 -3.80
CA LEU A 112 7.70 -9.22 -2.79
C LEU A 112 6.42 -9.86 -3.32
N LEU A 113 5.60 -9.12 -4.08
CA LEU A 113 4.42 -9.70 -4.72
C LEU A 113 4.77 -10.79 -5.72
N TYR A 114 5.85 -10.61 -6.48
CA TYR A 114 6.36 -11.63 -7.38
C TYR A 114 6.79 -12.89 -6.61
N VAL A 115 7.48 -12.74 -5.48
CA VAL A 115 7.84 -13.89 -4.61
C VAL A 115 6.59 -14.60 -4.09
N LEU A 116 5.56 -13.85 -3.67
CA LEU A 116 4.29 -14.42 -3.20
C LEU A 116 3.62 -15.31 -4.25
N GLU A 117 3.55 -14.83 -5.49
CA GLU A 117 2.90 -15.52 -6.62
C GLU A 117 3.73 -16.67 -7.18
N ARG A 118 5.04 -16.48 -7.34
CA ARG A 118 5.91 -17.46 -8.03
C ARG A 118 6.56 -18.47 -7.10
N SER A 119 6.98 -18.04 -5.92
CA SER A 119 7.72 -18.88 -4.95
C SER A 119 6.86 -19.34 -3.78
N GLY A 120 5.68 -18.74 -3.60
CA GLY A 120 4.68 -19.13 -2.61
C GLY A 120 4.94 -18.57 -1.21
N GLN A 121 3.99 -18.87 -0.31
CA GLN A 121 3.91 -18.30 1.04
C GLN A 121 5.15 -18.50 1.92
N VAL A 122 5.88 -19.61 1.77
CA VAL A 122 7.07 -19.90 2.60
C VAL A 122 8.26 -19.03 2.20
N ALA A 123 8.51 -18.91 0.90
CA ALA A 123 9.57 -18.04 0.38
C ALA A 123 9.25 -16.57 0.66
N PHE A 124 7.99 -16.18 0.50
CA PHE A 124 7.53 -14.84 0.85
C PHE A 124 7.73 -14.54 2.34
N ALA A 125 7.43 -15.51 3.22
CA ALA A 125 7.66 -15.34 4.66
C ALA A 125 9.14 -15.08 5.00
N ALA A 126 10.05 -15.81 4.34
CA ALA A 126 11.47 -15.60 4.51
C ALA A 126 11.89 -14.22 3.98
N ALA A 127 11.40 -13.82 2.80
CA ALA A 127 11.69 -12.53 2.19
C ALA A 127 11.24 -11.36 3.08
N MET A 128 10.03 -11.42 3.65
CA MET A 128 9.46 -10.37 4.51
C MET A 128 10.30 -10.06 5.76
N VAL A 129 11.08 -11.03 6.27
CA VAL A 129 11.92 -10.86 7.47
C VAL A 129 13.40 -10.63 7.11
N SER A 130 13.80 -11.00 5.90
CA SER A 130 15.17 -10.85 5.41
C SER A 130 15.57 -9.37 5.29
N ASP A 131 16.88 -9.14 5.33
CA ASP A 131 17.49 -7.85 4.95
C ASP A 131 18.16 -8.07 3.60
N SER A 132 17.45 -7.71 2.53
CA SER A 132 17.86 -8.01 1.16
C SER A 132 18.05 -6.72 0.36
N ASP A 133 19.19 -6.61 -0.31
CA ASP A 133 19.48 -5.60 -1.32
C ASP A 133 20.20 -6.29 -2.48
N THR A 134 19.40 -6.88 -3.36
CA THR A 134 19.85 -7.71 -4.48
C THR A 134 19.10 -7.31 -5.75
N PRO A 135 19.55 -7.78 -6.94
CA PRO A 135 18.81 -7.57 -8.18
C PRO A 135 17.38 -8.13 -8.16
N GLU A 136 17.06 -9.12 -7.32
CA GLU A 136 15.71 -9.72 -7.28
C GLU A 136 14.81 -9.14 -6.19
N ILE A 137 15.39 -8.75 -5.06
CA ILE A 137 14.65 -8.25 -3.89
C ILE A 137 15.45 -7.13 -3.26
N ILE A 138 14.81 -5.97 -3.13
CA ILE A 138 15.24 -4.85 -2.32
C ILE A 138 14.18 -4.67 -1.23
N TRP A 139 14.49 -5.19 -0.05
CA TRP A 139 13.64 -5.14 1.13
C TRP A 139 14.54 -5.09 2.35
N THR A 140 14.87 -3.86 2.77
CA THR A 140 15.85 -3.62 3.81
C THR A 140 15.20 -3.48 5.19
N HIS A 141 16.01 -3.58 6.24
CA HIS A 141 15.58 -3.24 7.59
C HIS A 141 15.01 -1.82 7.68
N LYS A 142 15.57 -0.85 6.94
CA LYS A 142 15.10 0.54 6.94
C LYS A 142 13.68 0.65 6.40
N MET A 143 13.40 0.04 5.25
CA MET A 143 12.05 0.00 4.66
C MET A 143 11.01 -0.63 5.61
N ARG A 144 11.41 -1.67 6.35
CA ARG A 144 10.55 -2.32 7.36
C ARG A 144 10.33 -1.45 8.59
N ALA A 145 11.37 -0.73 9.03
CA ALA A 145 11.34 0.05 10.25
C ALA A 145 10.46 1.30 10.15
N GLU A 146 10.25 1.84 8.95
CA GLU A 146 9.42 3.03 8.71
C GLU A 146 7.94 2.78 9.10
N ASN A 147 7.50 1.52 9.17
CA ASN A 147 6.23 1.09 9.80
C ASN A 147 5.01 1.90 9.33
N LEU A 148 4.99 2.30 8.05
CA LEU A 148 4.01 3.23 7.46
C LEU A 148 2.55 2.77 7.65
N ILE A 149 2.34 1.45 7.66
CA ILE A 149 1.02 0.86 7.91
C ILE A 149 0.58 1.08 9.36
N CYS A 150 1.50 0.94 10.34
CA CYS A 150 1.21 1.26 11.74
C CYS A 150 0.89 2.74 11.92
N GLN A 151 1.59 3.63 11.19
CA GLN A 151 1.28 5.06 11.20
C GLN A 151 -0.12 5.35 10.64
N HIS A 152 -0.53 4.66 9.57
CA HIS A 152 -1.88 4.78 9.02
C HIS A 152 -2.97 4.28 9.98
N LEU A 153 -2.72 3.18 10.68
CA LEU A 153 -3.62 2.67 11.71
C LEU A 153 -3.76 3.63 12.91
N GLY A 154 -2.75 4.47 13.15
CA GLY A 154 -2.71 5.44 14.23
C GLY A 154 -2.99 4.80 15.59
N ASP A 155 -3.82 5.46 16.40
CA ASP A 155 -4.13 4.99 17.75
C ASP A 155 -5.23 3.92 17.79
N PHE A 156 -5.72 3.42 16.65
CA PHE A 156 -6.81 2.45 16.63
C PHE A 156 -6.52 1.18 17.43
N PRO A 157 -5.34 0.54 17.32
CA PRO A 157 -5.00 -0.62 18.16
C PRO A 157 -5.08 -0.31 19.67
N GLN A 158 -4.66 0.90 20.07
CA GLN A 158 -4.75 1.34 21.47
C GLN A 158 -6.21 1.59 21.89
N LYS A 159 -7.01 2.25 21.04
CA LYS A 159 -8.44 2.49 21.29
C LYS A 159 -9.21 1.18 21.43
N LEU A 160 -8.92 0.18 20.58
CA LEU A 160 -9.55 -1.13 20.66
C LEU A 160 -9.26 -1.83 22.00
N SER A 161 -8.04 -1.66 22.54
CA SER A 161 -7.69 -2.22 23.85
C SER A 161 -8.52 -1.63 25.00
N GLN A 162 -8.91 -0.35 24.88
CA GLN A 162 -9.72 0.38 25.87
C GLN A 162 -11.23 0.18 25.63
N HIS A 163 -11.65 0.07 24.36
CA HIS A 163 -13.02 -0.02 23.91
C HIS A 163 -13.19 -1.21 22.96
N ARG A 164 -13.53 -2.37 23.53
CA ARG A 164 -13.62 -3.65 22.78
C ARG A 164 -14.72 -3.73 21.73
N HIS A 165 -15.64 -2.77 21.69
CA HIS A 165 -16.72 -2.67 20.71
C HIS A 165 -16.44 -1.62 19.63
N SER A 166 -15.25 -1.00 19.63
CA SER A 166 -14.86 -0.05 18.59
C SER A 166 -14.73 -0.75 17.25
N LEU A 167 -15.52 -0.30 16.28
CA LEU A 167 -15.44 -0.73 14.90
C LEU A 167 -14.31 0.02 14.19
N TYR A 168 -13.59 -0.67 13.32
CA TYR A 168 -12.63 -0.03 12.42
C TYR A 168 -13.39 0.64 11.27
N ASP A 169 -13.24 1.95 11.11
CA ASP A 169 -13.71 2.64 9.90
C ASP A 169 -12.59 2.62 8.87
N TYR A 170 -12.85 1.92 7.76
CA TYR A 170 -11.85 1.75 6.72
C TYR A 170 -11.57 3.04 5.98
N ALA A 171 -10.28 3.39 5.95
CA ALA A 171 -9.72 4.45 5.14
C ALA A 171 -8.72 3.84 4.14
N PRO A 172 -8.87 4.08 2.82
CA PRO A 172 -7.87 3.69 1.84
C PRO A 172 -6.53 4.32 2.17
N MET A 173 -5.49 3.50 2.30
CA MET A 173 -4.14 4.00 2.48
C MET A 173 -3.64 4.52 1.12
N PRO A 174 -3.01 5.71 1.07
CA PRO A 174 -2.27 6.14 -0.10
C PRO A 174 -1.18 5.11 -0.45
N PRO A 175 -0.84 4.92 -1.74
CA PRO A 175 0.24 4.04 -2.13
C PRO A 175 1.54 4.35 -1.36
N VAL A 176 2.17 3.31 -0.83
CA VAL A 176 3.39 3.42 -0.06
C VAL A 176 4.57 3.63 -1.00
N THR A 177 5.22 4.80 -0.88
CA THR A 177 6.44 5.10 -1.60
C THR A 177 7.65 4.78 -0.74
N TYR A 178 8.57 3.95 -1.26
CA TYR A 178 9.82 3.63 -0.59
C TYR A 178 10.96 4.45 -1.18
N PRO A 179 11.64 5.30 -0.39
CA PRO A 179 12.76 6.11 -0.88
C PRO A 179 13.88 5.29 -1.53
N GLU A 180 14.13 4.08 -1.02
CA GLU A 180 15.12 3.13 -1.52
C GLU A 180 14.82 2.65 -2.94
N LEU A 181 13.55 2.66 -3.35
CA LEU A 181 13.11 2.19 -4.66
C LEU A 181 12.85 3.31 -5.66
N LYS A 182 12.95 4.59 -5.26
CA LYS A 182 12.57 5.75 -6.09
C LYS A 182 13.23 5.74 -7.47
N ASP A 183 14.49 5.33 -7.52
CA ASP A 183 15.27 5.33 -8.74
C ASP A 183 15.45 3.94 -9.38
N GLU A 184 14.79 2.93 -8.80
CA GLU A 184 14.86 1.55 -9.25
C GLU A 184 13.70 1.25 -10.18
N MET A 185 14.00 0.58 -11.29
CA MET A 185 13.00 0.13 -12.25
C MET A 185 12.80 -1.37 -12.08
N TRP A 186 11.63 -1.79 -11.60
CA TRP A 186 11.28 -3.20 -11.49
C TRP A 186 10.75 -3.74 -12.82
N CYS A 187 11.40 -4.78 -13.37
CA CYS A 187 10.97 -5.45 -14.60
C CYS A 187 10.95 -6.97 -14.43
N HIS A 188 9.76 -7.57 -14.54
CA HIS A 188 9.48 -9.02 -14.39
C HIS A 188 9.91 -9.60 -13.03
N ARG A 189 11.22 -9.76 -12.83
CA ARG A 189 11.88 -10.37 -11.67
C ARG A 189 13.05 -9.53 -11.13
N TYR A 190 13.46 -8.50 -11.85
CA TYR A 190 14.71 -7.79 -11.55
C TYR A 190 14.51 -6.29 -11.41
N TYR A 191 15.19 -5.73 -10.41
CA TYR A 191 15.50 -4.32 -10.31
C TYR A 191 16.65 -4.02 -11.28
N LEU A 192 16.34 -3.26 -12.33
CA LEU A 192 17.24 -3.09 -13.47
C LEU A 192 18.54 -2.38 -13.09
N ARG A 193 18.51 -1.39 -12.18
CA ARG A 193 19.73 -0.66 -11.80
C ARG A 193 20.64 -1.57 -10.98
N ASN A 194 20.11 -2.28 -9.98
CA ASN A 194 20.87 -3.30 -9.26
C ASN A 194 21.38 -4.42 -10.17
N LEU A 195 20.59 -4.89 -11.15
CA LEU A 195 21.02 -5.91 -12.10
C LEU A 195 22.18 -5.44 -13.00
N CYS A 196 22.21 -4.16 -13.36
CA CYS A 196 23.29 -3.57 -14.17
C CYS A 196 24.56 -3.27 -13.36
N ASP A 197 24.54 -3.40 -12.03
CA ASP A 197 25.70 -3.16 -11.19
C ASP A 197 26.63 -4.39 -11.17
N GLU A 198 27.50 -4.47 -12.18
CA GLU A 198 28.48 -5.56 -12.31
C GLU A 198 29.59 -5.52 -11.23
N ILE A 199 29.72 -4.42 -10.49
CA ILE A 199 30.71 -4.29 -9.41
C ILE A 199 30.19 -4.99 -8.15
N ARG A 200 28.93 -4.72 -7.77
CA ARG A 200 28.29 -5.33 -6.59
C ARG A 200 27.80 -6.75 -6.87
N PHE A 201 27.33 -7.02 -8.08
CA PHE A 201 26.69 -8.28 -8.46
C PHE A 201 27.33 -8.90 -9.72
N PRO A 202 28.63 -9.28 -9.67
CA PRO A 202 29.31 -9.84 -10.83
C PRO A 202 28.68 -11.17 -11.25
N ASN A 203 28.38 -11.31 -12.54
CA ASN A 203 27.80 -12.52 -13.16
C ASN A 203 26.49 -13.00 -12.50
N TRP A 204 25.61 -12.07 -12.12
CA TRP A 204 24.30 -12.45 -11.56
C TRP A 204 23.51 -13.34 -12.53
N PRO A 205 23.02 -14.52 -12.09
CA PRO A 205 22.33 -15.44 -12.98
C PRO A 205 20.96 -14.91 -13.38
N ILE A 206 20.71 -14.82 -14.70
CA ILE A 206 19.41 -14.43 -15.24
C ILE A 206 18.57 -15.69 -15.44
N VAL A 207 17.52 -15.82 -14.62
CA VAL A 207 16.50 -16.87 -14.68
C VAL A 207 15.29 -16.34 -15.46
N GLU A 208 14.53 -17.21 -16.13
CA GLU A 208 13.38 -16.81 -16.97
C GLU A 208 13.77 -15.74 -18.02
N HIS A 209 14.94 -15.92 -18.65
CA HIS A 209 15.52 -14.93 -19.55
C HIS A 209 14.63 -14.57 -20.75
N VAL A 210 13.74 -15.46 -21.18
CA VAL A 210 12.80 -15.21 -22.29
C VAL A 210 11.70 -14.26 -21.85
N GLU A 211 11.03 -14.57 -20.73
CA GLU A 211 9.96 -13.76 -20.15
C GLU A 211 10.47 -12.39 -19.69
N PHE A 212 11.68 -12.36 -19.12
CA PHE A 212 12.36 -11.13 -18.77
C PHE A 212 12.61 -10.25 -20.00
N LEU A 213 13.19 -10.79 -21.07
CA LEU A 213 13.44 -10.04 -22.31
C LEU A 213 12.13 -9.53 -22.94
N GLN A 214 11.08 -10.35 -22.97
CA GLN A 214 9.78 -9.94 -23.47
C GLN A 214 9.20 -8.77 -22.66
N SER A 215 9.24 -8.87 -21.33
CA SER A 215 8.77 -7.82 -20.43
C SER A 215 9.57 -6.53 -20.59
N LEU A 216 10.89 -6.65 -20.74
CA LEU A 216 11.78 -5.51 -20.96
C LEU A 216 11.47 -4.80 -22.28
N LEU A 217 11.24 -5.55 -23.37
CA LEU A 217 10.87 -4.98 -24.66
C LEU A 217 9.49 -4.29 -24.63
N VAL A 218 8.54 -4.85 -23.88
CA VAL A 218 7.22 -4.22 -23.67
C VAL A 218 7.37 -2.92 -22.92
N MET A 219 8.06 -2.94 -21.77
CA MET A 219 8.31 -1.75 -20.95
C MET A 219 9.08 -0.67 -21.73
N TRP A 220 10.11 -1.06 -22.48
CA TRP A 220 10.87 -0.14 -23.32
C TRP A 220 10.00 0.52 -24.38
N ARG A 221 9.13 -0.25 -25.05
CA ARG A 221 8.19 0.29 -26.03
C ARG A 221 7.20 1.26 -25.37
N GLU A 222 6.69 0.93 -24.19
CA GLU A 222 5.80 1.80 -23.43
C GLU A 222 6.49 3.12 -23.09
N GLU A 223 7.74 3.08 -22.63
CA GLU A 223 8.54 4.27 -22.32
C GLU A 223 8.79 5.13 -23.57
N LEU A 224 9.09 4.52 -24.72
CA LEU A 224 9.26 5.25 -25.99
C LEU A 224 7.97 5.94 -26.46
N THR A 225 6.80 5.38 -26.09
CA THR A 225 5.49 5.96 -26.41
C THR A 225 4.93 6.81 -25.28
N ARG A 226 5.66 6.96 -24.18
CA ARG A 226 5.20 7.67 -22.98
C ARG A 226 4.97 9.12 -23.35
N ARG A 227 3.71 9.53 -23.27
CA ARG A 227 3.34 10.94 -23.33
C ARG A 227 3.55 11.55 -21.94
N PRO A 228 3.96 12.82 -21.84
CA PRO A 228 3.87 13.53 -20.56
C PRO A 228 2.44 13.39 -20.03
N MET A 229 2.29 13.25 -18.71
CA MET A 229 0.99 13.07 -18.07
C MET A 229 0.00 14.11 -18.59
N ASP A 230 -1.17 13.66 -19.08
CA ASP A 230 -2.20 14.56 -19.62
C ASP A 230 -2.84 15.46 -18.54
N LEU A 231 -2.51 15.23 -17.25
CA LEU A 231 -3.02 15.97 -16.11
C LEU A 231 -1.94 16.96 -15.66
N SER A 232 -2.26 18.26 -15.67
CA SER A 232 -1.31 19.25 -15.15
C SER A 232 -1.25 19.21 -13.63
N GLU A 233 -0.15 19.64 -13.03
CA GLU A 233 -0.01 19.70 -11.57
C GLU A 233 -1.10 20.59 -10.93
N GLU A 234 -1.51 21.66 -11.61
CA GLU A 234 -2.61 22.53 -11.16
C GLU A 234 -3.97 21.83 -11.21
N GLU A 235 -4.20 20.97 -12.22
CA GLU A 235 -5.41 20.16 -12.29
C GLU A 235 -5.43 19.08 -11.21
N ALA A 236 -4.28 18.46 -10.92
CA ALA A 236 -4.15 17.50 -9.83
C ALA A 236 -4.44 18.15 -8.47
N CYS A 237 -3.89 19.35 -8.21
CA CYS A 237 -4.18 20.11 -6.98
C CYS A 237 -5.67 20.48 -6.87
N LYS A 238 -6.31 20.88 -7.97
CA LYS A 238 -7.76 21.16 -8.01
C LYS A 238 -8.59 19.92 -7.70
N ILE A 239 -8.23 18.77 -8.27
CA ILE A 239 -8.93 17.50 -8.01
C ILE A 239 -8.78 17.08 -6.55
N LEU A 240 -7.60 17.29 -5.96
CA LEU A 240 -7.32 17.00 -4.55
C LEU A 240 -7.83 18.08 -3.59
N GLU A 241 -8.50 19.12 -4.11
CA GLU A 241 -9.01 20.25 -3.35
C GLU A 241 -7.90 20.94 -2.50
N ILE A 242 -6.64 20.90 -2.97
CA ILE A 242 -5.49 21.52 -2.31
C ILE A 242 -5.35 22.96 -2.82
N SER A 243 -5.57 23.93 -1.93
CA SER A 243 -5.34 25.34 -2.20
C SER A 243 -3.85 25.66 -2.07
N ILE A 244 -3.22 26.08 -3.18
CA ILE A 244 -1.82 26.55 -3.22
C ILE A 244 -1.58 27.71 -2.21
N ASP A 245 -2.63 28.48 -1.91
CA ASP A 245 -2.61 29.61 -0.97
C ASP A 245 -2.47 29.22 0.52
N GLU A 246 -2.74 27.97 0.91
CA GLU A 246 -2.61 27.50 2.30
C GLU A 246 -1.20 26.97 2.65
N LEU A 247 -0.27 26.97 1.69
CA LEU A 247 1.11 26.51 1.86
C LEU A 247 2.05 27.57 2.48
N SER A 248 1.56 28.79 2.76
CA SER A 248 2.39 29.91 3.24
C SER A 248 2.11 30.37 4.68
N ARG A 249 1.31 29.65 5.47
CA ARG A 249 1.01 30.05 6.86
C ARG A 249 1.38 28.94 7.85
N ASP A 250 2.31 29.31 8.73
CA ASP A 250 2.89 28.60 9.88
C ASP A 250 3.99 27.58 9.47
N ASP A 251 5.29 27.78 9.72
CA ASP A 251 5.92 28.30 10.95
C ASP A 251 7.34 28.86 10.65
N ALA A 252 7.55 30.18 10.71
CA ALA A 252 8.89 30.81 10.76
C ALA A 252 8.81 32.24 11.36
N PRO A 253 9.74 32.64 12.25
CA PRO A 253 9.68 33.93 12.92
C PRO A 253 9.97 35.09 11.96
N LYS A 254 9.06 36.06 11.95
CA LYS A 254 9.13 37.33 11.19
C LYS A 254 10.49 38.02 11.35
N LYS A 255 11.19 38.29 10.25
CA LYS A 255 12.09 39.44 10.11
C LYS A 255 11.55 40.41 9.05
N PRO A 256 11.64 41.73 9.28
CA PRO A 256 10.95 42.72 8.46
C PRO A 256 11.68 42.99 7.14
N SER A 257 10.88 42.96 6.08
CA SER A 257 10.94 43.65 4.78
C SER A 257 12.20 44.43 4.38
N PHE A 258 12.70 44.15 3.16
CA PHE A 258 13.02 45.18 2.18
C PHE A 258 12.79 44.68 0.74
N GLU A 259 12.67 45.62 -0.20
CA GLU A 259 11.71 45.73 -1.31
C GLU A 259 11.96 44.92 -2.61
N SER A 260 10.83 44.65 -3.29
CA SER A 260 10.57 44.61 -4.75
C SER A 260 11.40 43.70 -5.68
N VAL A 261 10.74 42.72 -6.31
CA VAL A 261 10.39 42.66 -7.75
C VAL A 261 9.22 41.67 -7.91
N GLU A 262 8.20 42.02 -8.70
CA GLU A 262 7.11 41.14 -9.14
C GLU A 262 7.66 39.99 -9.99
N GLU A 263 7.96 38.85 -9.36
CA GLU A 263 8.13 37.58 -10.06
C GLU A 263 6.84 36.79 -9.94
N ILE A 264 6.27 36.40 -11.08
CA ILE A 264 5.20 35.39 -11.15
C ILE A 264 5.70 34.18 -10.34
N PRO A 265 5.03 33.79 -9.23
CA PRO A 265 5.52 32.69 -8.42
C PRO A 265 5.54 31.45 -9.29
N ASN A 266 6.73 30.87 -9.44
CA ASN A 266 6.95 29.68 -10.23
C ASN A 266 6.22 28.52 -9.54
N ILE A 267 5.00 28.21 -10.01
CA ILE A 267 4.08 27.23 -9.42
C ILE A 267 4.78 25.88 -9.19
N SER A 268 5.63 25.46 -10.14
CA SER A 268 6.42 24.23 -10.05
C SER A 268 7.36 24.18 -8.84
N LYS A 269 7.84 25.33 -8.33
CA LYS A 269 8.68 25.41 -7.12
C LYS A 269 7.88 25.44 -5.82
N GLN A 270 6.61 25.86 -5.86
CA GLN A 270 5.73 25.86 -4.70
C GLN A 270 5.13 24.47 -4.46
N ILE A 271 4.93 23.70 -5.53
CA ILE A 271 4.43 22.32 -5.50
C ILE A 271 5.48 21.35 -4.94
N GLU A 272 6.77 21.62 -5.16
CA GLU A 272 7.89 20.90 -4.53
C GLU A 272 7.88 20.97 -2.98
N TYR A 273 7.08 21.88 -2.40
CA TYR A 273 6.90 22.07 -0.96
C TYR A 273 5.47 21.76 -0.48
N ILE A 274 4.69 20.97 -1.23
CA ILE A 274 3.46 20.40 -0.67
C ILE A 274 3.88 19.46 0.45
N ASP A 275 3.44 19.78 1.67
CA ASP A 275 3.63 18.91 2.82
C ASP A 275 2.99 17.55 2.54
N GLU A 276 3.82 16.51 2.47
CA GLU A 276 3.43 15.13 2.19
C GLU A 276 2.32 14.68 3.16
N GLU A 277 2.35 15.12 4.41
CA GLU A 277 1.28 14.81 5.36
C GLU A 277 -0.06 15.44 4.99
N LYS A 278 -0.08 16.68 4.47
CA LYS A 278 -1.31 17.36 4.02
C LYS A 278 -1.86 16.65 2.79
N LEU A 279 -1.00 16.31 1.83
CA LEU A 279 -1.38 15.55 0.63
C LEU A 279 -2.02 14.20 1.02
N MET A 280 -1.38 13.45 1.91
CA MET A 280 -1.87 12.18 2.44
C MET A 280 -3.22 12.31 3.18
N ARG A 281 -3.43 13.40 3.93
CA ARG A 281 -4.71 13.67 4.64
C ARG A 281 -5.83 14.01 3.66
N GLN A 282 -5.56 14.84 2.66
CA GLN A 282 -6.57 15.22 1.67
C GLN A 282 -6.96 14.04 0.79
N TYR A 283 -5.98 13.27 0.31
CA TYR A 283 -6.25 12.02 -0.40
C TYR A 283 -7.16 11.11 0.43
N ARG A 284 -6.84 10.85 1.71
CA ARG A 284 -7.66 9.97 2.57
C ARG A 284 -9.10 10.46 2.68
N THR A 285 -9.30 11.77 2.85
CA THR A 285 -10.62 12.39 2.96
C THR A 285 -11.45 12.18 1.69
N LEU A 286 -10.87 12.47 0.53
CA LEU A 286 -11.55 12.34 -0.77
C LEU A 286 -11.75 10.87 -1.17
N ALA A 287 -10.76 10.02 -0.92
CA ALA A 287 -10.82 8.59 -1.19
C ALA A 287 -11.92 7.92 -0.36
N MET A 288 -12.12 8.31 0.90
CA MET A 288 -13.25 7.83 1.73
C MET A 288 -14.60 8.35 1.23
N LYS A 289 -14.68 9.63 0.82
CA LYS A 289 -15.91 10.28 0.35
C LYS A 289 -16.43 9.70 -0.97
N TYR A 290 -15.52 9.37 -1.88
CA TYR A 290 -15.84 8.88 -3.23
C TYR A 290 -15.66 7.37 -3.40
N HIS A 291 -15.40 6.63 -2.32
CA HIS A 291 -15.17 5.20 -2.39
C HIS A 291 -16.34 4.45 -3.05
N PRO A 292 -16.12 3.61 -4.09
CA PRO A 292 -17.18 2.94 -4.86
C PRO A 292 -18.18 2.15 -4.01
N ASP A 293 -17.70 1.53 -2.92
CA ASP A 293 -18.55 0.76 -2.00
C ASP A 293 -19.58 1.60 -1.23
N LYS A 294 -19.26 2.87 -0.93
CA LYS A 294 -20.14 3.81 -0.23
C LYS A 294 -20.92 4.70 -1.22
N ASN A 295 -20.37 4.91 -2.41
CA ASN A 295 -20.95 5.72 -3.48
C ASN A 295 -20.74 5.06 -4.86
N PRO A 296 -21.75 4.35 -5.40
CA PRO A 296 -21.65 3.68 -6.71
C PRO A 296 -21.32 4.62 -7.87
N GLU A 297 -21.79 5.88 -7.82
CA GLU A 297 -21.50 6.92 -8.83
C GLU A 297 -20.18 7.66 -8.56
N GLY A 298 -19.56 7.43 -7.39
CA GLY A 298 -18.31 8.07 -6.96
C GLY A 298 -17.06 7.51 -7.64
N ARG A 299 -17.17 6.40 -8.37
CA ARG A 299 -16.04 5.66 -8.95
C ARG A 299 -15.14 6.50 -9.84
N GLU A 300 -15.72 7.30 -10.75
CA GLU A 300 -14.92 8.16 -11.64
C GLU A 300 -14.11 9.19 -10.85
N LYS A 301 -14.72 9.77 -9.80
CA LYS A 301 -14.04 10.73 -8.92
C LYS A 301 -12.96 10.06 -8.08
N PHE A 302 -13.18 8.84 -7.59
CA PHE A 302 -12.16 8.09 -6.85
C PHE A 302 -10.91 7.82 -7.71
N LEU A 303 -11.10 7.39 -8.96
CA LEU A 303 -9.98 7.17 -9.88
C LEU A 303 -9.27 8.48 -10.25
N ALA A 304 -10.01 9.58 -10.38
CA ALA A 304 -9.43 10.90 -10.61
C ALA A 304 -8.58 11.37 -9.42
N VAL A 305 -9.08 11.19 -8.18
CA VAL A 305 -8.35 11.50 -6.94
C VAL A 305 -7.06 10.69 -6.84
N GLN A 306 -7.11 9.40 -7.19
CA GLN A 306 -5.91 8.56 -7.21
C GLN A 306 -4.90 9.02 -8.27
N LYS A 307 -5.36 9.28 -9.50
CA LYS A 307 -4.49 9.76 -10.58
C LYS A 307 -3.87 11.12 -10.24
N ALA A 308 -4.61 12.00 -9.56
CA ALA A 308 -4.10 13.28 -9.09
C ALA A 308 -3.04 13.11 -8.00
N TYR A 309 -3.23 12.18 -7.07
CA TYR A 309 -2.24 11.87 -6.04
C TYR A 309 -0.98 11.23 -6.63
N GLU A 310 -1.08 10.34 -7.64
CA GLU A 310 0.08 9.77 -8.34
C GLU A 310 0.82 10.79 -9.23
N CYS A 311 0.21 11.95 -9.51
CA CYS A 311 0.77 13.00 -10.35
C CYS A 311 1.58 14.05 -9.56
N LEU A 312 1.29 14.20 -8.27
CA LEU A 312 1.97 15.14 -7.36
C LEU A 312 3.02 14.39 -6.52
#